data_AF-A0A485PM04-F1
#
_entry.id   AF-A0A485PM04-F1
#
_cell.length_a   1.000
_cell.length_b   1.000
_cell.length_c   1.000
_cell.angle_alpha   90.00
_cell.angle_beta   90.00
_cell.angle_gamma   90.00
#
_symmetry.space_group_name_H-M   'P 1'
#
loop_
_entity.id
_entity.type
_entity.pdbx_description
1 polymer ?
#
loop_
_entity_poly.entity_id
_entity_poly.type
_entity_poly.pdbx_seq_one_letter_code
_entity_poly.pdbx_strand_id
1 'polypeptide(L)' 'MDAAMNTRPHKLDVRVVEPKRTVSREDSQRPGAHLTVKKIFVSGIKEDTEGHHVRDYFEQYGKIEVIEIMTD' A
#
# COMPACT_ATOMS: atom_id res chain seq x y z
N MET A 1 11.92 3.48 -9.62
CA MET A 1 11.52 3.72 -8.22
C MET A 1 11.19 2.42 -7.52
N ASP A 2 10.38 1.56 -8.13
CA ASP A 2 9.92 0.29 -7.55
C ASP A 2 11.04 -0.73 -7.30
N ALA A 3 12.05 -0.80 -8.19
CA ALA A 3 13.24 -1.63 -7.97
C ALA A 3 13.94 -1.28 -6.64
N ALA A 4 14.13 0.02 -6.35
CA ALA A 4 14.70 0.45 -5.08
C ALA A 4 13.74 0.16 -3.90
N MET A 5 12.43 0.25 -4.06
CA MET A 5 11.52 -0.11 -2.97
C MET A 5 11.48 -1.62 -2.68
N ASN A 6 11.77 -2.45 -3.67
CA ASN A 6 11.82 -3.90 -3.51
C ASN A 6 13.12 -4.40 -2.87
N THR A 7 14.24 -3.67 -3.02
CA THR A 7 15.54 -4.06 -2.44
C THR A 7 15.73 -3.59 -0.98
N ARG A 8 14.64 -3.42 -0.23
CA ARG A 8 14.71 -3.12 1.22
C ARG A 8 15.25 -4.33 1.99
N PRO A 9 16.04 -4.15 3.07
CA PRO A 9 16.39 -2.88 3.73
C PRO A 9 17.55 -2.12 3.04
N HIS A 10 17.52 -0.78 3.09
CA HIS A 10 18.60 0.06 2.55
C HIS A 10 19.49 0.55 3.69
N LYS A 11 20.80 0.38 3.55
CA LYS A 11 21.79 0.87 4.52
C LYS A 11 22.63 1.96 3.88
N LEU A 12 22.61 3.15 4.47
CA LEU A 12 23.52 4.25 4.13
C LEU A 12 24.49 4.39 5.30
N ASP A 13 25.75 4.06 5.04
CA ASP A 13 26.80 4.04 6.05
C ASP A 13 26.42 3.15 7.26
N VAL A 14 26.26 3.72 8.46
CA VAL A 14 25.81 3.01 9.67
C VAL A 14 24.30 3.01 9.90
N ARG A 15 23.49 3.71 9.08
CA ARG A 15 22.04 3.87 9.31
C ARG A 15 21.20 3.11 8.28
N VAL A 16 20.26 2.31 8.79
CA VAL A 16 19.18 1.74 7.97
C VAL A 16 18.17 2.85 7.67
N VAL A 17 17.87 3.08 6.40
CA VAL A 17 16.88 4.06 5.95
C VAL A 17 15.65 3.35 5.40
N GLU A 18 14.48 3.93 5.65
CA GLU A 18 13.20 3.46 5.12
C GLU A 18 12.79 4.33 3.93
N PRO A 19 13.04 3.90 2.68
CA PRO A 19 12.54 4.62 1.53
C PRO A 19 11.01 4.60 1.50
N LYS A 20 10.39 5.78 1.42
CA LYS A 20 8.94 5.99 1.31
C LYS A 20 8.61 6.66 -0.02
N ARG A 21 7.42 6.40 -0.57
CA ARG A 21 6.95 7.15 -1.75
C ARG A 21 6.68 8.60 -1.33
N THR A 22 7.17 9.54 -2.12
CA THR A 22 6.97 10.97 -1.86
C THR A 22 5.51 11.32 -2.02
N VAL A 23 4.98 12.07 -1.06
CA VAL A 23 3.63 12.63 -1.10
C VAL A 23 3.69 13.97 -1.81
N SER A 24 2.74 14.24 -2.71
CA SER A 24 2.60 15.54 -3.38
C SER A 24 2.50 16.66 -2.35
N ARG A 25 3.02 17.87 -2.66
CA ARG A 25 2.98 19.00 -1.72
C ARG A 25 1.55 19.35 -1.28
N GLU A 26 0.59 19.26 -2.19
CA GLU A 26 -0.83 19.48 -1.92
C GLU A 26 -1.40 18.42 -0.98
N ASP A 27 -1.09 17.13 -1.23
CA ASP A 27 -1.60 16.02 -0.43
C ASP A 27 -0.89 15.93 0.94
N SER A 28 0.33 16.47 1.07
CA SER A 28 1.12 16.52 2.31
C SER A 28 0.42 17.25 3.46
N GLN A 29 -0.51 18.17 3.16
CA GLN A 29 -1.30 18.87 4.17
C GLN A 29 -2.51 18.06 4.66
N ARG A 30 -2.85 16.96 3.97
CA ARG A 30 -4.01 16.14 4.34
C ARG A 30 -3.66 15.32 5.59
N PRO A 31 -4.61 15.20 6.53
CA PRO A 31 -4.41 14.33 7.68
C PRO A 31 -4.17 12.90 7.19
N GLY A 32 -3.07 12.30 7.64
CA GLY A 32 -2.70 10.93 7.30
C GLY A 32 -1.77 10.78 6.09
N ALA A 33 -1.41 11.85 5.39
CA ALA A 33 -0.65 11.76 4.13
C ALA A 33 0.73 11.11 4.29
N HIS A 34 1.39 11.29 5.45
CA HIS A 34 2.70 10.69 5.76
C HIS A 34 2.62 9.37 6.54
N LEU A 35 1.42 8.84 6.77
CA LEU A 35 1.25 7.59 7.50
C LEU A 35 1.69 6.41 6.64
N THR A 36 2.48 5.53 7.24
CA THR A 36 2.82 4.25 6.62
C THR A 36 1.82 3.22 7.09
N VAL A 37 0.84 2.91 6.23
CA VAL A 37 -0.20 1.93 6.51
C VAL A 37 0.01 0.67 5.67
N LYS A 38 -0.41 -0.48 6.21
CA LYS A 38 -0.47 -1.77 5.48
C LYS A 38 -1.90 -2.19 5.11
N LYS A 39 -2.91 -1.42 5.57
CA LYS A 39 -4.33 -1.62 5.27
C LYS A 39 -4.79 -0.48 4.35
N ILE A 40 -5.55 -0.83 3.33
CA ILE A 40 -6.23 0.11 2.44
C ILE A 40 -7.74 -0.12 2.52
N PHE A 41 -8.51 0.93 2.29
CA PHE A 41 -9.96 0.84 2.10
C PHE A 41 -10.27 1.00 0.62
N VAL A 42 -11.05 0.08 0.07
CA VAL A 42 -11.46 0.09 -1.33
C VAL A 42 -12.98 0.25 -1.35
N SER A 43 -13.46 1.33 -1.96
CA SER A 43 -14.89 1.60 -2.14
C SER A 43 -15.23 1.62 -3.63
N GLY A 44 -16.52 1.47 -3.96
CA GLY A 44 -16.99 1.47 -5.35
C GLY A 44 -16.74 0.16 -6.11
N ILE A 45 -16.51 -0.95 -5.39
CA ILE A 45 -16.48 -2.29 -5.99
C ILE A 45 -17.91 -2.77 -6.26
N LYS A 46 -18.10 -3.57 -7.31
CA LYS A 46 -19.40 -4.20 -7.61
C LYS A 46 -19.73 -5.23 -6.54
N GLU A 47 -21.02 -5.43 -6.26
CA GLU A 47 -21.49 -6.42 -5.27
C GLU A 47 -21.08 -7.86 -5.62
N ASP A 48 -20.89 -8.15 -6.91
CA ASP A 48 -20.38 -9.44 -7.41
C ASP A 48 -18.87 -9.65 -7.17
N THR A 49 -18.16 -8.66 -6.61
CA THR A 49 -16.72 -8.74 -6.38
C THR A 49 -16.40 -9.58 -5.16
N GLU A 50 -16.04 -10.84 -5.38
CA GLU A 50 -15.54 -11.73 -4.33
C GLU A 50 -14.07 -11.52 -3.95
N GLY A 51 -13.64 -12.16 -2.85
CA GLY A 51 -12.30 -12.00 -2.29
C GLY A 51 -11.16 -12.43 -3.22
N HIS A 52 -11.42 -13.38 -4.12
CA HIS A 52 -10.43 -13.81 -5.09
C HIS A 52 -10.17 -12.72 -6.14
N HIS A 53 -11.20 -12.06 -6.67
CA HIS A 53 -11.03 -10.92 -7.59
C HIS A 53 -10.16 -9.81 -6.98
N VAL A 54 -10.36 -9.51 -5.69
CA VAL A 54 -9.54 -8.53 -4.97
C VAL A 54 -8.10 -9.05 -4.84
N ARG A 55 -7.92 -10.33 -4.53
CA ARG A 55 -6.59 -10.94 -4.42
C ARG A 55 -5.82 -10.87 -5.75
N ASP A 56 -6.42 -11.37 -6.81
CA ASP A 56 -5.83 -11.42 -8.16
C ASP A 56 -5.41 -10.02 -8.65
N TYR A 57 -6.21 -8.98 -8.34
CA TYR A 57 -5.86 -7.62 -8.71
C TYR A 57 -4.77 -7.01 -7.83
N PHE A 58 -4.81 -7.21 -6.51
CA PHE A 58 -3.91 -6.53 -5.58
C PHE A 58 -2.57 -7.25 -5.37
N GLU A 59 -2.44 -8.53 -5.70
CA GLU A 59 -1.22 -9.31 -5.47
C GLU A 59 0.00 -8.76 -6.23
N GLN A 60 -0.22 -8.12 -7.38
CA GLN A 60 0.83 -7.48 -8.16
C GLN A 60 1.49 -6.29 -7.45
N TYR A 61 0.78 -5.67 -6.49
CA TYR A 61 1.29 -4.53 -5.72
C TYR A 61 1.99 -4.96 -4.43
N GLY A 62 1.87 -6.24 -4.05
CA GLY A 62 2.53 -6.82 -2.90
C GLY A 62 1.78 -8.02 -2.33
N LYS A 63 2.43 -8.70 -1.38
CA LYS A 63 1.83 -9.82 -0.67
C LYS A 63 0.62 -9.36 0.14
N ILE A 64 -0.53 -10.00 -0.10
CA ILE A 64 -1.76 -9.74 0.64
C ILE A 64 -1.81 -10.65 1.87
N GLU A 65 -1.95 -10.04 3.05
CA GLU A 65 -2.08 -10.78 4.31
C GLU A 65 -3.55 -11.12 4.62
N VAL A 66 -4.45 -10.14 4.49
CA VAL A 66 -5.88 -10.28 4.86
C VAL A 66 -6.75 -9.56 3.83
N ILE A 67 -7.88 -10.16 3.48
CA ILE A 67 -8.95 -9.55 2.66
C ILE A 67 -10.23 -9.64 3.48
N GLU A 68 -10.88 -8.51 3.67
CA GLU A 68 -12.14 -8.38 4.42
C GLU A 68 -13.13 -7.66 3.51
N ILE A 69 -14.10 -8.41 2.99
CA ILE A 69 -15.20 -7.84 2.20
C ILE A 69 -16.36 -7.61 3.15
N MET A 70 -16.76 -6.35 3.28
CA MET A 70 -17.95 -5.98 4.04
C MET A 70 -19.17 -6.24 3.16
N THR A 71 -19.78 -7.41 3.33
CA THR A 71 -21.15 -7.68 2.89
C THR A 71 -22.09 -7.33 4.05
N ASP A 72 -23.23 -6.74 3.74
CA ASP A 72 -24.31 -6.47 4.72
C ASP A 72 -24.77 -7.76 5.42
#